data_AF-A0A7Y0GB57-F1
#
_entry.id   AF-A0A7Y0GB57-F1
#
_cell.length_a   1.000
_cell.length_b   1.000
_cell.length_c   1.000
_cell.angle_alpha   90.00
_cell.angle_beta   90.00
_cell.angle_gamma   90.00
#
_symmetry.space_group_name_H-M   'P 1'
#
loop_
_entity.id
_entity.type
_entity.pdbx_description
1 polymer ?
#
loop_
_entity_poly.entity_id
_entity_poly.type
_entity_poly.pdbx_seq_one_letter_code
_entity_poly.pdbx_strand_id
1 'polypeptide(L)'
;MPQHIFFSWQSDVPNAAGRSLIERALERAIGRLQADAEVDPADRDLVIDRDTLDVPGSPPILDTIFAKIDRSTAFLSDLTFVAQRDNGSRCPNPNVCIEHGYALKALSWRRVIAVMNTAFGHPDQHELPFDLRHARRPILFDCPADADAETNRAARHGLTAAFVQALRAILTDQESRIVAAPAEPHPHDVELLARVRQLFDMPFQRFIRQQNFGEPFRQTNLNPMYEMNEDWVGAAFEFHDQPLQTAFAAVRAACSELGALVFERVHYMDRIPGMVWTKTDQDAAHGRQPESLQAVIELNRRGNVFADAIDAFERAARDRVRVAAGAVAAAPDDRPARAIEVLNALALDTQRGALPEIVSRPRMTMRLIPFAAIDGGRLDTTVVQRAQGRFPPTPHARVETDSDGRQWWSYGPRHRSAEGTNQETDWRMRLVRPGYLELQMSIGRRVDDDPDIPVDGRRLEGLVISSAERMAAIAIDLGLDGPALIHLGFDGIEDVYLMRPRGRARAMRIPELVLNPFTVQRLDRPLAEHFHESFDILWQTGGWPDGSTSYSAGIWAGYADRQNYADY
;
A
#
# COMPACT_ATOMS: atom_id res chain seq x y z
N MET A 1 -19.81 32.22 12.29
CA MET A 1 -19.72 31.17 13.30
C MET A 1 -18.68 31.61 14.32
N PRO A 2 -18.83 31.29 15.60
CA PRO A 2 -17.83 31.63 16.59
C PRO A 2 -16.49 30.98 16.25
N GLN A 3 -15.42 31.74 16.45
CA GLN A 3 -14.04 31.30 16.34
C GLN A 3 -13.59 30.71 17.68
N HIS A 4 -13.03 29.51 17.64
CA HIS A 4 -12.68 28.77 18.85
C HIS A 4 -11.20 28.93 19.20
N ILE A 5 -10.92 29.11 20.50
CA ILE A 5 -9.59 28.98 21.08
C ILE A 5 -9.58 27.69 21.89
N PHE A 6 -8.84 26.68 21.43
CA PHE A 6 -8.73 25.43 22.18
C PHE A 6 -7.75 25.62 23.35
N PHE A 7 -8.25 25.45 24.57
CA PHE A 7 -7.46 25.55 25.80
C PHE A 7 -7.11 24.15 26.33
N SER A 8 -5.86 23.76 26.13
CA SER A 8 -5.26 22.55 26.69
C SER A 8 -4.67 22.83 28.08
N TRP A 9 -5.17 22.12 29.09
CA TRP A 9 -4.93 22.42 30.50
C TRP A 9 -4.57 21.16 31.30
N GLN A 10 -3.99 21.36 32.49
CA GLN A 10 -3.65 20.28 33.42
C GLN A 10 -4.35 20.43 34.78
N SER A 11 -4.59 19.31 35.46
CA SER A 11 -5.29 19.22 36.74
C SER A 11 -4.38 18.99 37.95
N ASP A 12 -3.07 18.91 37.74
CA ASP A 12 -2.08 18.49 38.74
C ASP A 12 -1.70 19.62 39.72
N VAL A 13 -1.82 20.89 39.32
CA VAL A 13 -1.61 22.05 40.21
C VAL A 13 -2.92 22.57 40.78
N PRO A 14 -2.92 23.25 41.95
CA PRO A 14 -4.13 23.84 42.52
C PRO A 14 -4.88 24.74 41.53
N ASN A 15 -6.17 24.47 41.34
CA ASN A 15 -6.99 25.09 40.31
C ASN A 15 -6.94 26.63 40.34
N ALA A 16 -6.87 27.23 41.54
CA ALA A 16 -6.80 28.68 41.74
C ALA A 16 -5.49 29.34 41.23
N ALA A 17 -4.42 28.55 41.11
CA ALA A 17 -3.10 28.94 40.62
C ALA A 17 -2.80 28.42 39.19
N GLY A 18 -3.59 27.47 38.69
CA GLY A 18 -3.48 26.88 37.34
C GLY A 18 -4.71 27.16 36.48
N ARG A 19 -5.42 26.09 36.09
CA ARG A 19 -6.57 26.11 35.14
C ARG A 19 -7.48 27.31 35.30
N SER A 20 -8.11 27.51 36.47
CA SER A 20 -9.11 28.58 36.63
C SER A 20 -8.53 29.99 36.51
N LEU A 21 -7.26 30.20 36.88
CA LEU A 21 -6.60 31.49 36.73
C LEU A 21 -6.35 31.80 35.25
N ILE A 22 -5.79 30.81 34.54
CA ILE A 22 -5.47 30.91 33.11
C ILE A 22 -6.74 31.12 32.29
N GLU A 23 -7.76 30.30 32.54
CA GLU A 23 -9.07 30.38 31.88
C GLU A 23 -9.72 31.74 32.08
N ARG A 24 -9.79 32.24 33.32
CA ARG A 24 -10.35 33.58 33.60
C ARG A 24 -9.54 34.71 32.97
N ALA A 25 -8.23 34.54 32.82
CA ALA A 25 -7.39 35.50 32.11
C ALA A 25 -7.71 35.47 30.60
N LEU A 26 -7.90 34.28 30.03
CA LEU A 26 -8.27 34.09 28.62
C LEU A 26 -9.66 34.66 28.32
N GLU A 27 -10.67 34.38 29.15
CA GLU A 27 -12.02 34.94 29.03
C GLU A 27 -12.01 36.48 29.03
N ARG A 28 -11.22 37.08 29.94
CA ARG A 28 -11.06 38.55 30.01
C ARG A 28 -10.33 39.11 28.79
N ALA A 29 -9.35 38.38 28.26
CA ALA A 29 -8.61 38.78 27.08
C ALA A 29 -9.52 38.75 25.83
N ILE A 30 -10.31 37.69 25.68
CA ILE A 30 -11.36 37.57 24.67
C ILE A 30 -12.30 38.77 24.79
N GLY A 31 -12.93 39.01 25.95
CA GLY A 31 -13.89 40.12 26.12
C GLY A 31 -13.31 41.50 25.78
N ARG A 32 -12.01 41.74 26.05
CA ARG A 32 -11.31 42.97 25.63
C ARG A 32 -11.15 43.06 24.12
N LEU A 33 -10.85 41.96 23.43
CA LEU A 33 -10.70 41.92 21.98
C LEU A 33 -12.05 42.06 21.25
N GLN A 34 -13.13 41.49 21.78
CA GLN A 34 -14.47 41.65 21.20
C GLN A 34 -14.95 43.10 21.24
N ALA A 35 -14.52 43.86 22.25
CA ALA A 35 -14.80 45.29 22.40
C ALA A 35 -13.86 46.19 21.58
N ASP A 36 -12.81 45.64 20.95
CA ASP A 36 -11.81 46.41 20.23
C ASP A 36 -12.27 46.71 18.79
N ALA A 37 -12.29 47.99 18.44
CA ALA A 37 -12.69 48.45 17.11
C ALA A 37 -11.68 48.10 16.00
N GLU A 38 -10.41 47.85 16.33
CA GLU A 38 -9.35 47.50 15.40
C GLU A 38 -9.40 46.04 14.92
N VAL A 39 -10.13 45.17 15.65
CA VAL A 39 -10.37 43.79 15.23
C VAL A 39 -11.55 43.77 14.26
N ASP A 40 -11.39 43.12 13.12
CA ASP A 40 -12.44 42.97 12.10
C ASP A 40 -13.73 42.43 12.76
N PRO A 41 -14.91 43.01 12.52
CA PRO A 41 -16.19 42.50 13.02
C PRO A 41 -16.40 41.00 12.82
N ALA A 42 -15.85 40.41 11.75
CA ALA A 42 -15.93 38.98 11.47
C ALA A 42 -15.08 38.12 12.44
N ASP A 43 -14.09 38.72 13.11
CA ASP A 43 -13.13 38.07 14.01
C ASP A 43 -13.44 38.31 15.51
N ARG A 44 -14.56 38.98 15.83
CA ARG A 44 -14.91 39.36 17.21
C ARG A 44 -15.64 38.26 17.99
N ASP A 45 -16.14 37.22 17.34
CA ASP A 45 -16.90 36.17 18.04
C ASP A 45 -15.97 35.04 18.50
N LEU A 46 -15.12 35.32 19.48
CA LEU A 46 -14.16 34.34 20.03
C LEU A 46 -14.73 33.64 21.26
N VAL A 47 -14.59 32.31 21.33
CA VAL A 47 -15.01 31.49 22.47
C VAL A 47 -13.95 30.46 22.85
N ILE A 48 -13.92 30.07 24.13
CA ILE A 48 -13.02 29.02 24.61
C ILE A 48 -13.66 27.66 24.33
N ASP A 49 -12.90 26.74 23.73
CA ASP A 49 -13.23 25.32 23.65
C ASP A 49 -12.18 24.49 24.43
N ARG A 50 -12.58 23.32 24.90
CA ARG A 50 -11.72 22.39 25.65
C ARG A 50 -12.31 20.98 25.71
N ASP A 51 -11.48 20.02 26.09
CA ASP A 51 -11.88 18.63 26.39
C ASP A 51 -12.84 18.10 25.30
N THR A 52 -13.84 17.31 25.68
CA THR A 52 -14.96 16.90 24.82
C THR A 52 -16.24 17.73 25.07
N LEU A 53 -16.11 18.96 25.60
CA LEU A 53 -17.26 19.83 25.91
C LEU A 53 -18.15 20.05 24.67
N ASP A 54 -19.47 20.13 24.84
CA ASP A 54 -20.44 20.36 23.76
C ASP A 54 -20.46 19.28 22.65
N VAL A 55 -19.89 18.10 22.91
CA VAL A 55 -20.00 16.91 22.05
C VAL A 55 -20.94 15.88 22.69
N PRO A 56 -22.03 15.45 22.00
CA PRO A 56 -23.01 14.55 22.58
C PRO A 56 -22.50 13.10 22.74
N GLY A 57 -22.99 12.42 23.77
CA GLY A 57 -22.75 10.99 23.99
C GLY A 57 -21.41 10.68 24.66
N SER A 58 -20.82 9.54 24.29
CA SER A 58 -19.50 9.08 24.76
C SER A 58 -18.52 9.07 23.58
N PRO A 59 -18.07 10.25 23.12
CA PRO A 59 -17.25 10.34 21.93
C PRO A 59 -15.83 9.79 22.18
N PRO A 60 -15.12 9.33 21.13
CA PRO A 60 -13.71 8.97 21.25
C PRO A 60 -12.90 10.20 21.67
N ILE A 61 -12.37 10.20 22.90
CA ILE A 61 -11.83 11.39 23.56
C ILE A 61 -10.72 12.05 22.75
N LEU A 62 -9.74 11.26 22.31
CA LEU A 62 -8.55 11.76 21.61
C LEU A 62 -8.91 12.33 20.23
N ASP A 63 -9.67 11.57 19.43
CA ASP A 63 -10.09 11.99 18.08
C ASP A 63 -10.95 13.26 18.13
N THR A 64 -11.78 13.38 19.17
CA THR A 64 -12.62 14.57 19.40
C THR A 64 -11.79 15.79 19.73
N ILE A 65 -10.79 15.65 20.62
CA ILE A 65 -9.87 16.72 20.98
C ILE A 65 -9.08 17.18 19.75
N PHE A 66 -8.52 16.24 18.98
CA PHE A 66 -7.79 16.56 17.75
C PHE A 66 -8.67 17.28 16.71
N ALA A 67 -9.91 16.81 16.50
CA ALA A 67 -10.84 17.46 15.58
C ALA A 67 -11.23 18.89 16.03
N LYS A 68 -11.28 19.15 17.33
CA LYS A 68 -11.50 20.51 17.87
C LYS A 68 -10.26 21.40 17.68
N ILE A 69 -9.07 20.86 17.92
CA ILE A 69 -7.81 21.57 17.69
C ILE A 69 -7.69 21.95 16.20
N ASP A 70 -8.00 21.04 15.27
CA ASP A 70 -7.93 21.27 13.83
C ASP A 70 -8.78 22.48 13.36
N ARG A 71 -9.89 22.74 14.05
CA ARG A 71 -10.85 23.80 13.70
C ARG A 71 -10.62 25.10 14.47
N SER A 72 -9.64 25.15 15.36
CA SER A 72 -9.42 26.29 16.24
C SER A 72 -8.66 27.43 15.56
N THR A 73 -9.04 28.67 15.85
CA THR A 73 -8.33 29.87 15.40
C THR A 73 -6.99 30.01 16.12
N ALA A 74 -6.95 29.63 17.39
CA ALA A 74 -5.73 29.61 18.19
C ALA A 74 -5.76 28.44 19.18
N PHE A 75 -4.57 28.01 19.60
CA PHE A 75 -4.41 26.99 20.63
C PHE A 75 -3.61 27.55 21.81
N LEU A 76 -4.05 27.28 23.03
CA LEU A 76 -3.38 27.66 24.27
C LEU A 76 -3.03 26.41 25.08
N SER A 77 -1.77 26.26 25.46
CA SER A 77 -1.28 25.15 26.31
C SER A 77 -0.72 25.63 27.65
N ASP A 78 -1.12 24.97 28.74
CA ASP A 78 -0.52 25.13 30.07
C ASP A 78 0.67 24.18 30.25
N LEU A 79 1.88 24.70 30.04
CA LEU A 79 3.14 23.97 30.18
C LEU A 79 3.74 24.08 31.61
N THR A 80 2.94 24.44 32.60
CA THR A 80 3.36 24.43 34.01
C THR A 80 3.89 23.04 34.40
N PHE A 81 5.01 23.01 35.12
CA PHE A 81 5.58 21.75 35.58
C PHE A 81 4.68 21.07 36.60
N VAL A 82 4.40 19.79 36.38
CA VAL A 82 3.50 18.98 37.23
C VAL A 82 4.21 17.82 37.91
N ALA A 83 5.38 17.42 37.41
CA ALA A 83 6.15 16.31 37.97
C ALA A 83 7.65 16.58 37.90
N GLN A 84 8.39 15.84 38.74
CA GLN A 84 9.85 15.81 38.79
C GLN A 84 10.34 14.40 38.51
N ARG A 85 11.36 14.27 37.66
CA ARG A 85 12.05 13.01 37.35
C ARG A 85 13.12 12.72 38.39
N ASP A 86 13.57 11.47 38.46
CA ASP A 86 14.62 11.01 39.39
C ASP A 86 15.93 11.80 39.29
N ASN A 87 16.25 12.30 38.09
CA ASN A 87 17.43 13.13 37.84
C ASN A 87 17.25 14.61 38.25
N GLY A 88 16.14 14.96 38.90
CA GLY A 88 15.81 16.32 39.35
C GLY A 88 15.20 17.23 38.28
N SER A 89 15.15 16.82 37.01
CA SER A 89 14.48 17.59 35.95
C SER A 89 12.96 17.59 36.13
N ARG A 90 12.29 18.65 35.66
CA ARG A 90 10.83 18.79 35.75
C ARG A 90 10.16 18.54 34.40
N CYS A 91 8.92 18.09 34.41
CA CYS A 91 8.15 17.89 33.18
C CYS A 91 6.72 18.47 33.28
N PRO A 92 6.21 19.07 32.18
CA PRO A 92 4.81 19.43 32.06
C PRO A 92 3.91 18.19 31.97
N ASN A 93 2.60 18.40 31.97
CA ASN A 93 1.64 17.32 31.81
C ASN A 93 1.77 16.67 30.40
N PRO A 94 1.87 15.33 30.31
CA PRO A 94 2.10 14.64 29.05
C PRO A 94 0.94 14.77 28.05
N ASN A 95 -0.31 14.87 28.51
CA ASN A 95 -1.46 15.05 27.62
C ASN A 95 -1.41 16.42 26.96
N VAL A 96 -1.10 17.46 27.74
CA VAL A 96 -0.90 18.82 27.20
C VAL A 96 0.25 18.86 26.20
N CYS A 97 1.34 18.13 26.45
CA CYS A 97 2.45 18.02 25.49
C CYS A 97 2.04 17.36 24.16
N ILE A 98 1.22 16.31 24.20
CA ILE A 98 0.70 15.64 22.99
C ILE A 98 -0.21 16.60 22.21
N GLU A 99 -1.16 17.25 22.89
CA GLU A 99 -2.07 18.21 22.28
C GLU A 99 -1.31 19.43 21.71
N HIS A 100 -0.27 19.91 22.39
CA HIS A 100 0.61 20.98 21.91
C HIS A 100 1.33 20.55 20.62
N GLY A 101 1.91 19.36 20.59
CA GLY A 101 2.55 18.81 19.39
C GLY A 101 1.57 18.70 18.22
N TYR A 102 0.34 18.21 18.49
CA TYR A 102 -0.71 18.14 17.48
C TYR A 102 -1.12 19.54 16.98
N ALA A 103 -1.27 20.51 17.88
CA ALA A 103 -1.60 21.89 17.51
C ALA A 103 -0.52 22.55 16.65
N LEU A 104 0.77 22.27 16.91
CA LEU A 104 1.86 22.72 16.04
C LEU A 104 1.73 22.15 14.61
N LYS A 105 1.32 20.88 14.49
CA LYS A 105 1.04 20.22 13.19
C LYS A 105 -0.19 20.82 12.51
N ALA A 106 -1.28 21.01 13.24
CA ALA A 106 -2.59 21.39 12.69
C ALA A 106 -2.69 22.88 12.37
N LEU A 107 -2.21 23.73 13.27
CA LEU A 107 -2.42 25.19 13.21
C LEU A 107 -1.14 25.97 12.87
N SER A 108 -0.01 25.28 12.72
CA SER A 108 1.33 25.88 12.67
C SER A 108 1.71 26.60 13.96
N TRP A 109 3.01 26.85 14.15
CA TRP A 109 3.55 27.64 15.27
C TRP A 109 2.98 29.06 15.34
N ARG A 110 2.43 29.58 14.23
CA ARG A 110 1.87 30.94 14.14
C ARG A 110 0.62 31.16 14.99
N ARG A 111 -0.13 30.09 15.31
CA ARG A 111 -1.40 30.14 16.04
C ARG A 111 -1.35 29.46 17.42
N VAL A 112 -0.17 29.02 17.84
CA VAL A 112 0.03 28.29 19.11
C VAL A 112 0.62 29.21 20.17
N ILE A 113 -0.05 29.28 21.31
CA ILE A 113 0.36 30.01 22.51
C ILE A 113 0.68 29.00 23.62
N ALA A 114 1.80 29.19 24.29
CA ALA A 114 2.14 28.47 25.50
C ALA A 114 2.14 29.42 26.70
N VAL A 115 1.67 28.94 27.85
CA VAL A 115 1.72 29.65 29.13
C VAL A 115 2.34 28.74 30.19
N MET A 116 2.99 29.32 31.19
CA MET A 116 3.63 28.58 32.28
C MET A 116 3.61 29.36 33.58
N ASN A 117 3.18 28.72 34.66
CA ASN A 117 3.30 29.27 36.02
C ASN A 117 4.67 28.93 36.61
N THR A 118 5.49 29.96 36.79
CA THR A 118 6.87 29.83 37.26
C THR A 118 7.01 29.54 38.76
N ALA A 119 5.93 29.70 39.54
CA ALA A 119 5.90 29.30 40.96
C ALA A 119 6.13 27.78 41.15
N PHE A 120 5.86 26.99 40.10
CA PHE A 120 6.06 25.54 40.09
C PHE A 120 7.39 25.11 39.42
N GLY A 121 8.26 26.07 39.12
CA GLY A 121 9.59 25.88 38.56
C GLY A 121 9.83 26.83 37.38
N HIS A 122 10.93 27.57 37.42
CA HIS A 122 11.29 28.50 36.35
C HIS A 122 12.02 27.76 35.21
N PRO A 123 11.73 28.06 33.92
CA PRO A 123 12.40 27.41 32.79
C PRO A 123 13.91 27.67 32.70
N ASP A 124 14.44 28.67 33.42
CA ASP A 124 15.88 28.93 33.53
C ASP A 124 16.58 28.02 34.55
N GLN A 125 15.84 27.45 35.49
CA GLN A 125 16.35 26.53 36.52
C GLN A 125 16.08 25.08 36.14
N HIS A 126 14.94 24.84 35.49
CA HIS A 126 14.51 23.54 35.01
C HIS A 126 14.15 23.69 33.54
N GLU A 127 15.03 23.24 32.65
CA GLU A 127 14.79 23.37 31.21
C GLU A 127 13.51 22.63 30.78
N LEU A 128 12.74 23.23 29.88
CA LEU A 128 11.63 22.54 29.21
C LEU A 128 12.13 21.31 28.42
N PRO A 129 11.27 20.34 28.10
CA PRO A 129 11.61 19.24 27.18
C PRO A 129 12.24 19.73 25.88
N PHE A 130 13.20 18.97 25.32
CA PHE A 130 14.00 19.35 24.15
C PHE A 130 13.15 19.88 22.98
N ASP A 131 12.04 19.21 22.66
CA ASP A 131 11.16 19.58 21.54
C ASP A 131 10.53 20.98 21.70
N LEU A 132 10.38 21.45 22.94
CA LEU A 132 9.82 22.76 23.28
C LEU A 132 10.88 23.87 23.37
N ARG A 133 12.19 23.53 23.37
CA ARG A 133 13.30 24.50 23.51
C ARG A 133 13.55 25.30 22.25
N HIS A 134 13.17 24.76 21.09
CA HIS A 134 13.40 25.36 19.78
C HIS A 134 12.27 26.31 19.33
N ALA A 135 11.30 26.58 20.21
CA ALA A 135 10.17 27.45 19.97
C ALA A 135 10.23 28.74 20.82
N ARG A 136 9.32 29.68 20.57
CA ARG A 136 9.16 30.88 21.40
C ARG A 136 8.84 30.46 22.84
N ARG A 137 9.49 31.10 23.82
CA ARG A 137 9.25 30.81 25.24
C ARG A 137 7.77 31.00 25.63
N PRO A 138 7.24 30.19 26.57
CA PRO A 138 5.90 30.38 27.11
C PRO A 138 5.74 31.77 27.73
N ILE A 139 4.50 32.27 27.75
CA ILE A 139 4.12 33.41 28.57
C ILE A 139 4.26 32.99 30.03
N LEU A 140 5.18 33.63 30.74
CA LEU A 140 5.47 33.34 32.13
C LEU A 140 4.58 34.19 33.03
N PHE A 141 4.02 33.57 34.06
CA PHE A 141 3.40 34.26 35.18
C PHE A 141 3.83 33.59 36.49
N ASP A 142 3.63 34.27 37.60
CA ASP A 142 3.93 33.75 38.93
C ASP A 142 2.67 33.81 39.79
N CYS A 143 2.22 32.66 40.27
CA CYS A 143 1.14 32.56 41.24
C CYS A 143 1.32 31.28 42.07
N PRO A 144 1.87 31.40 43.30
CA PRO A 144 1.99 30.28 44.22
C PRO A 144 0.63 29.67 44.60
N ALA A 145 0.65 28.43 45.09
CA ALA A 145 -0.55 27.70 45.51
C ALA A 145 -1.32 28.40 46.65
N ASP A 146 -0.60 29.10 47.51
CA ASP A 146 -1.09 29.84 48.69
C ASP A 146 -1.15 31.36 48.45
N ALA A 147 -1.11 31.79 47.19
CA ALA A 147 -1.16 33.21 46.82
C ALA A 147 -2.40 33.91 47.40
N ASP A 148 -2.19 35.12 47.93
CA ASP A 148 -3.28 35.97 48.38
C ASP A 148 -4.11 36.55 47.22
N ALA A 149 -5.22 37.20 47.56
CA ALA A 149 -6.15 37.74 46.58
C ALA A 149 -5.53 38.86 45.72
N GLU A 150 -4.52 39.57 46.23
CA GLU A 150 -3.83 40.64 45.53
C GLU A 150 -2.86 40.06 44.49
N THR A 151 -2.01 39.12 44.89
CA THR A 151 -1.07 38.40 44.03
C THR A 151 -1.79 37.67 42.91
N ASN A 152 -2.87 36.93 43.23
CA ASN A 152 -3.70 36.25 42.24
C ASN A 152 -4.31 37.23 41.22
N ARG A 153 -4.75 38.41 41.68
CA ARG A 153 -5.33 39.44 40.81
C ARG A 153 -4.27 40.08 39.92
N ALA A 154 -3.07 40.33 40.44
CA ALA A 154 -1.94 40.87 39.69
C ALA A 154 -1.48 39.88 38.61
N ALA A 155 -1.30 38.61 38.96
CA ALA A 155 -0.94 37.53 38.02
C ALA A 155 -1.97 37.40 36.89
N ARG A 156 -3.27 37.35 37.23
CA ARG A 156 -4.35 37.30 36.23
C ARG A 156 -4.36 38.55 35.35
N HIS A 157 -4.12 39.74 35.90
CA HIS A 157 -4.10 40.97 35.12
C HIS A 157 -2.94 40.98 34.11
N GLY A 158 -1.73 40.61 34.55
CA GLY A 158 -0.57 40.47 33.67
C GLY A 158 -0.80 39.45 32.56
N LEU A 159 -1.35 38.28 32.92
CA LEU A 159 -1.65 37.22 31.95
C LEU A 159 -2.73 37.65 30.95
N THR A 160 -3.76 38.37 31.40
CA THR A 160 -4.79 38.94 30.52
C THR A 160 -4.16 39.87 29.48
N ALA A 161 -3.25 40.76 29.88
CA ALA A 161 -2.58 41.67 28.96
C ALA A 161 -1.73 40.93 27.92
N ALA A 162 -0.99 39.90 28.35
CA ALA A 162 -0.19 39.06 27.46
C ALA A 162 -1.04 38.28 26.45
N PHE A 163 -2.19 37.73 26.88
CA PHE A 163 -3.12 37.05 25.98
C PHE A 163 -3.77 38.00 24.97
N VAL A 164 -4.15 39.22 25.37
CA VAL A 164 -4.65 40.23 24.42
C VAL A 164 -3.63 40.51 23.33
N GLN A 165 -2.36 40.68 23.69
CA GLN A 165 -1.29 40.93 22.72
C GLN A 165 -1.07 39.73 21.79
N ALA A 166 -0.99 38.52 22.34
CA ALA A 166 -0.74 37.30 21.57
C ALA A 166 -1.90 36.99 20.61
N LEU A 167 -3.14 37.03 21.09
CA LEU A 167 -4.32 36.79 20.26
C LEU A 167 -4.50 37.86 19.20
N ARG A 168 -4.29 39.15 19.50
CA ARG A 168 -4.32 40.20 18.47
C ARG A 168 -3.32 39.94 17.37
N ALA A 169 -2.09 39.54 17.72
CA ALA A 169 -1.07 39.20 16.72
C ALA A 169 -1.53 38.03 15.82
N ILE A 170 -2.15 36.99 16.40
CA ILE A 170 -2.71 35.87 15.62
C ILE A 170 -3.81 36.34 14.67
N LEU A 171 -4.76 37.14 15.17
CA LEU A 171 -5.94 37.58 14.42
C LEU A 171 -5.60 38.55 13.28
N THR A 172 -4.57 39.38 13.46
CA THR A 172 -4.16 40.39 12.47
C THR A 172 -3.15 39.87 11.45
N ASP A 173 -2.56 38.69 11.69
CA ASP A 173 -1.58 38.08 10.80
C ASP A 173 -2.24 37.57 9.49
N GLN A 174 -1.90 38.20 8.36
CA GLN A 174 -2.44 37.79 7.05
C GLN A 174 -1.94 36.41 6.63
N GLU A 175 -0.72 36.02 7.02
CA GLU A 175 -0.19 34.69 6.73
C GLU A 175 -0.88 33.62 7.58
N SER A 176 -1.28 33.94 8.82
CA SER A 176 -2.10 33.02 9.63
C SER A 176 -3.45 32.81 8.94
N ARG A 177 -4.09 33.84 8.36
CA ARG A 177 -5.39 33.75 7.66
C ARG A 177 -5.37 32.87 6.41
N ILE A 178 -4.23 32.79 5.72
CA ILE A 178 -4.05 32.01 4.48
C ILE A 178 -3.79 30.52 4.78
N VAL A 179 -3.35 30.17 5.99
CA VAL A 179 -3.10 28.79 6.41
C VAL A 179 -4.27 28.28 7.27
N ALA A 180 -5.44 28.12 6.66
CA ALA A 180 -6.09 26.84 6.85
C ALA A 180 -5.30 25.91 5.92
N ALA A 181 -4.57 24.94 6.47
CA ALA A 181 -4.05 23.86 5.64
C ALA A 181 -5.21 23.36 4.76
N PRO A 182 -5.01 23.11 3.45
CA PRO A 182 -6.01 22.31 2.73
C PRO A 182 -6.18 21.06 3.59
N ALA A 183 -7.39 20.88 4.15
CA ALA A 183 -7.69 19.70 4.93
C ALA A 183 -7.21 18.54 4.07
N GLU A 184 -6.27 17.74 4.59
CA GLU A 184 -5.96 16.49 3.91
C GLU A 184 -7.30 15.82 3.67
N PRO A 185 -7.62 15.49 2.39
CA PRO A 185 -8.95 15.04 2.04
C PRO A 185 -9.29 13.85 2.95
N HIS A 186 -10.47 13.89 3.56
CA HIS A 186 -10.86 12.93 4.58
C HIS A 186 -10.63 11.51 4.04
N PRO A 187 -10.06 10.56 4.80
CA PRO A 187 -9.69 9.23 4.27
C PRO A 187 -10.87 8.52 3.58
N HIS A 188 -12.08 8.68 4.12
CA HIS A 188 -13.30 8.18 3.49
C HIS A 188 -13.57 8.82 2.12
N ASP A 189 -13.34 10.13 1.97
CA ASP A 189 -13.56 10.84 0.70
C ASP A 189 -12.54 10.39 -0.35
N VAL A 190 -11.31 10.10 0.07
CA VAL A 190 -10.27 9.55 -0.82
C VAL A 190 -10.64 8.13 -1.27
N GLU A 191 -11.04 7.28 -0.34
CA GLU A 191 -11.44 5.90 -0.62
C GLU A 191 -12.70 5.84 -1.50
N LEU A 192 -13.73 6.62 -1.15
CA LEU A 192 -14.99 6.68 -1.88
C LEU A 192 -14.76 7.25 -3.29
N LEU A 193 -13.94 8.27 -3.45
CA LEU A 193 -13.55 8.79 -4.77
C LEU A 193 -12.85 7.72 -5.62
N ALA A 194 -11.98 6.91 -5.03
CA ALA A 194 -11.33 5.80 -5.74
C ALA A 194 -12.36 4.75 -6.21
N ARG A 195 -13.32 4.39 -5.36
CA ARG A 195 -14.43 3.49 -5.71
C ARG A 195 -15.29 4.06 -6.84
N VAL A 196 -15.61 5.36 -6.80
CA VAL A 196 -16.40 6.01 -7.87
C VAL A 196 -15.66 5.97 -9.19
N ARG A 197 -14.34 6.21 -9.19
CA ARG A 197 -13.48 6.14 -10.39
C ARG A 197 -13.33 4.73 -10.95
N GLN A 198 -13.33 3.72 -10.09
CA GLN A 198 -13.32 2.33 -10.50
C GLN A 198 -14.65 1.92 -11.15
N LEU A 199 -15.77 2.38 -10.57
CA LEU A 199 -17.09 2.11 -11.11
C LEU A 199 -17.32 2.82 -12.45
N PHE A 200 -17.03 4.12 -12.51
CA PHE A 200 -17.10 4.91 -13.73
C PHE A 200 -15.74 4.98 -14.42
N ASP A 201 -15.25 3.83 -14.86
CA ASP A 201 -13.99 3.72 -15.55
C ASP A 201 -13.99 4.42 -16.93
N MET A 202 -12.80 4.53 -17.55
CA MET A 202 -12.65 5.16 -18.86
C MET A 202 -13.53 4.52 -19.96
N PRO A 203 -13.60 3.17 -20.09
CA PRO A 203 -14.55 2.52 -20.99
C PRO A 203 -16.01 2.96 -20.79
N PHE A 204 -16.49 2.98 -19.54
CA PHE A 204 -17.87 3.36 -19.23
C PHE A 204 -18.14 4.84 -19.53
N GLN A 205 -17.26 5.74 -19.10
CA GLN A 205 -17.41 7.17 -19.39
C GLN A 205 -17.41 7.45 -20.89
N ARG A 206 -16.58 6.73 -21.65
CA ARG A 206 -16.57 6.81 -23.12
C ARG A 206 -17.88 6.31 -23.71
N PHE A 207 -18.42 5.20 -23.22
CA PHE A 207 -19.71 4.68 -23.64
C PHE A 207 -20.82 5.72 -23.42
N ILE A 208 -21.03 6.21 -22.19
CA ILE A 208 -22.11 7.17 -21.90
C ILE A 208 -21.98 8.45 -22.74
N ARG A 209 -20.75 8.94 -22.98
CA ARG A 209 -20.53 10.15 -23.78
C ARG A 209 -20.72 9.96 -25.28
N GLN A 210 -20.37 8.80 -25.82
CA GLN A 210 -20.38 8.54 -27.27
C GLN A 210 -21.63 7.79 -27.72
N GLN A 211 -22.39 7.20 -26.79
CA GLN A 211 -23.52 6.36 -27.11
C GLN A 211 -24.66 7.16 -27.74
N ASN A 212 -25.19 6.62 -28.83
CA ASN A 212 -26.51 6.95 -29.30
C ASN A 212 -27.46 5.80 -28.94
N PHE A 213 -28.36 6.01 -27.98
CA PHE A 213 -29.37 5.01 -27.59
C PHE A 213 -30.31 4.62 -28.75
N GLY A 214 -30.25 5.36 -29.86
CA GLY A 214 -30.88 5.05 -31.13
C GLY A 214 -30.19 3.95 -31.94
N GLU A 215 -29.08 3.36 -31.47
CA GLU A 215 -28.38 2.19 -32.02
C GLU A 215 -28.28 1.04 -30.99
N PRO A 216 -28.12 -0.23 -31.42
CA PRO A 216 -27.93 -1.35 -30.51
C PRO A 216 -26.64 -1.23 -29.68
N PHE A 217 -26.69 -1.65 -28.42
CA PHE A 217 -25.51 -1.69 -27.55
C PHE A 217 -25.54 -2.89 -26.60
N ARG A 218 -24.40 -3.20 -25.98
CA ARG A 218 -24.31 -4.32 -25.03
C ARG A 218 -24.93 -3.93 -23.70
N GLN A 219 -25.78 -4.80 -23.15
CA GLN A 219 -26.42 -4.56 -21.86
C GLN A 219 -25.40 -4.37 -20.73
N THR A 220 -24.28 -5.10 -20.78
CA THR A 220 -23.22 -5.06 -19.76
C THR A 220 -22.57 -3.68 -19.61
N ASN A 221 -22.69 -2.82 -20.62
CA ASN A 221 -22.19 -1.43 -20.54
C ASN A 221 -22.99 -0.59 -19.53
N LEU A 222 -24.18 -1.04 -19.12
CA LEU A 222 -25.01 -0.39 -18.12
C LEU A 222 -24.74 -0.89 -16.69
N ASN A 223 -23.92 -1.94 -16.51
CA ASN A 223 -23.63 -2.52 -15.20
C ASN A 223 -23.19 -1.47 -14.16
N PRO A 224 -22.30 -0.51 -14.47
CA PRO A 224 -21.92 0.51 -13.50
C PRO A 224 -23.07 1.39 -13.01
N MET A 225 -24.08 1.62 -13.86
CA MET A 225 -25.28 2.37 -13.46
C MET A 225 -26.18 1.56 -12.55
N TYR A 226 -26.35 0.27 -12.84
CA TYR A 226 -27.15 -0.62 -12.00
C TYR A 226 -26.53 -0.75 -10.62
N GLU A 227 -25.22 -1.00 -10.54
CA GLU A 227 -24.49 -1.05 -9.28
C GLU A 227 -24.64 0.27 -8.48
N MET A 228 -24.47 1.44 -9.13
CA MET A 228 -24.66 2.74 -8.46
C MET A 228 -26.10 2.93 -7.93
N ASN A 229 -27.12 2.50 -8.67
CA ASN A 229 -28.51 2.71 -8.29
C ASN A 229 -29.00 1.70 -7.24
N GLU A 230 -28.47 0.48 -7.24
CA GLU A 230 -28.95 -0.62 -6.40
C GLU A 230 -28.06 -0.85 -5.15
N ASP A 231 -26.73 -0.79 -5.29
CA ASP A 231 -25.80 -1.22 -4.24
C ASP A 231 -25.25 -0.06 -3.41
N TRP A 232 -25.23 1.16 -3.97
CA TRP A 232 -24.63 2.34 -3.32
C TRP A 232 -25.64 3.06 -2.40
N VAL A 233 -26.08 2.40 -1.34
CA VAL A 233 -27.11 2.89 -0.40
C VAL A 233 -26.54 3.16 0.99
N GLY A 234 -26.96 4.28 1.60
CA GLY A 234 -26.61 4.65 2.97
C GLY A 234 -25.40 5.58 3.11
N ALA A 235 -25.07 5.92 4.36
CA ALA A 235 -24.08 6.94 4.70
C ALA A 235 -22.64 6.61 4.29
N ALA A 236 -22.33 5.34 4.01
CA ALA A 236 -21.00 4.90 3.55
C ALA A 236 -20.69 5.32 2.09
N PHE A 237 -21.63 5.97 1.41
CA PHE A 237 -21.50 6.49 0.05
C PHE A 237 -21.75 8.00 0.01
N GLU A 238 -21.47 8.69 1.11
CA GLU A 238 -21.59 10.14 1.25
C GLU A 238 -20.21 10.73 1.53
N PHE A 239 -19.80 11.71 0.73
CA PHE A 239 -18.57 12.47 0.95
C PHE A 239 -18.74 13.42 2.13
N HIS A 240 -17.69 13.59 2.92
CA HIS A 240 -17.59 14.57 4.00
C HIS A 240 -17.31 15.98 3.47
N ASP A 241 -16.54 16.15 2.39
CA ASP A 241 -16.40 17.44 1.70
C ASP A 241 -17.73 17.82 1.04
N GLN A 242 -18.38 18.87 1.58
CA GLN A 242 -19.74 19.26 1.18
C GLN A 242 -19.86 19.62 -0.32
N PRO A 243 -18.89 20.34 -0.94
CA PRO A 243 -18.93 20.58 -2.38
C PRO A 243 -18.76 19.31 -3.22
N LEU A 244 -17.86 18.40 -2.83
CA LEU A 244 -17.71 17.10 -3.47
C LEU A 244 -18.99 16.26 -3.35
N GLN A 245 -19.61 16.25 -2.16
CA GLN A 245 -20.88 15.56 -1.92
C GLN A 245 -22.02 16.14 -2.75
N THR A 246 -22.08 17.45 -2.91
CA THR A 246 -23.11 18.12 -3.73
C THR A 246 -22.96 17.72 -5.20
N ALA A 247 -21.72 17.69 -5.70
CA ALA A 247 -21.46 17.24 -7.07
C ALA A 247 -21.77 15.75 -7.24
N PHE A 248 -21.44 14.91 -6.27
CA PHE A 248 -21.75 13.48 -6.30
C PHE A 248 -23.26 13.19 -6.25
N ALA A 249 -24.01 13.96 -5.46
CA ALA A 249 -25.48 13.86 -5.43
C ALA A 249 -26.10 14.15 -6.80
N ALA A 250 -25.55 15.09 -7.57
CA ALA A 250 -25.99 15.36 -8.94
C ALA A 250 -25.69 14.18 -9.89
N VAL A 251 -24.54 13.51 -9.73
CA VAL A 251 -24.19 12.28 -10.47
C VAL A 251 -25.22 11.19 -10.17
N ARG A 252 -25.54 10.96 -8.89
CA ARG A 252 -26.52 9.96 -8.47
C ARG A 252 -27.93 10.25 -9.00
N ALA A 253 -28.36 11.51 -8.94
CA ALA A 253 -29.65 11.92 -9.48
C ALA A 253 -29.74 11.66 -10.99
N ALA A 254 -28.72 12.07 -11.75
CA ALA A 254 -28.68 11.84 -13.20
C ALA A 254 -28.61 10.33 -13.55
N CYS A 255 -27.86 9.54 -12.78
CA CYS A 255 -27.80 8.08 -12.94
C CYS A 255 -29.16 7.42 -12.70
N SER A 256 -29.88 7.85 -11.66
CA SER A 256 -31.21 7.34 -11.35
C SER A 256 -32.24 7.72 -12.42
N GLU A 257 -32.22 8.97 -12.91
CA GLU A 257 -33.13 9.43 -13.95
C GLU A 257 -32.90 8.73 -15.30
N LEU A 258 -31.65 8.52 -15.68
CA LEU A 258 -31.31 7.77 -16.87
C LEU A 258 -31.65 6.29 -16.70
N GLY A 259 -31.30 5.70 -15.55
CA GLY A 259 -31.57 4.30 -15.24
C GLY A 259 -33.07 3.95 -15.30
N ALA A 260 -33.93 4.81 -14.76
CA ALA A 260 -35.38 4.64 -14.84
C ALA A 260 -35.89 4.61 -16.28
N LEU A 261 -35.38 5.50 -17.14
CA LEU A 261 -35.78 5.57 -18.54
C LEU A 261 -35.22 4.39 -19.35
N VAL A 262 -33.99 3.97 -19.06
CA VAL A 262 -33.38 2.76 -19.64
C VAL A 262 -34.23 1.54 -19.29
N PHE A 263 -34.63 1.39 -18.02
CA PHE A 263 -35.49 0.30 -17.59
C PHE A 263 -36.84 0.28 -18.32
N GLU A 264 -37.44 1.45 -18.56
CA GLU A 264 -38.73 1.56 -19.26
C GLU A 264 -38.62 1.31 -20.78
N ARG A 265 -37.53 1.78 -21.41
CA ARG A 265 -37.47 1.96 -22.88
C ARG A 265 -36.43 1.11 -23.60
N VAL A 266 -35.55 0.41 -22.89
CA VAL A 266 -34.50 -0.42 -23.50
C VAL A 266 -34.90 -1.90 -23.38
N HIS A 267 -34.88 -2.61 -24.50
CA HIS A 267 -35.33 -3.99 -24.62
C HIS A 267 -34.22 -4.87 -25.20
N TYR A 268 -34.24 -6.16 -24.84
CA TYR A 268 -33.36 -7.15 -25.46
C TYR A 268 -33.74 -7.38 -26.92
N MET A 269 -32.74 -7.60 -27.76
CA MET A 269 -32.96 -7.98 -29.14
C MET A 269 -33.19 -9.49 -29.26
N ASP A 270 -34.27 -9.91 -29.94
CA ASP A 270 -34.60 -11.33 -30.12
C ASP A 270 -33.49 -12.15 -30.80
N ARG A 271 -32.73 -11.54 -31.71
CA ARG A 271 -31.78 -12.25 -32.60
C ARG A 271 -30.32 -12.22 -32.16
N ILE A 272 -29.96 -11.38 -31.19
CA ILE A 272 -28.55 -11.20 -30.78
C ILE A 272 -28.48 -11.20 -29.24
N PRO A 273 -28.10 -12.33 -28.62
CA PRO A 273 -28.00 -12.44 -27.17
C PRO A 273 -27.09 -11.37 -26.56
N GLY A 274 -27.57 -10.72 -25.49
CA GLY A 274 -26.81 -9.70 -24.74
C GLY A 274 -26.77 -8.30 -25.37
N MET A 275 -27.36 -8.11 -26.56
CA MET A 275 -27.58 -6.78 -27.14
C MET A 275 -28.97 -6.25 -26.79
N VAL A 276 -29.02 -4.96 -26.52
CA VAL A 276 -30.24 -4.23 -26.18
C VAL A 276 -30.40 -3.02 -27.08
N TRP A 277 -31.64 -2.56 -27.25
CA TRP A 277 -31.97 -1.39 -28.02
C TRP A 277 -33.31 -0.77 -27.59
N THR A 278 -33.55 0.48 -27.95
CA THR A 278 -34.77 1.24 -27.63
C THR A 278 -35.92 1.02 -28.60
N LYS A 279 -35.68 0.24 -29.66
CA LYS A 279 -36.68 -0.10 -30.66
C LYS A 279 -37.21 -1.47 -30.33
N THR A 280 -38.53 -1.62 -30.29
CA THR A 280 -39.14 -2.94 -30.19
C THR A 280 -38.89 -3.72 -31.48
N ASP A 281 -38.88 -5.06 -31.44
CA ASP A 281 -38.77 -5.86 -32.65
C ASP A 281 -39.95 -5.63 -33.64
N GLN A 282 -41.07 -5.06 -33.16
CA GLN A 282 -42.17 -4.57 -33.99
C GLN A 282 -41.83 -3.28 -34.77
N ASP A 283 -41.08 -2.34 -34.18
CA ASP A 283 -40.60 -1.11 -34.84
C ASP A 283 -39.63 -1.42 -35.99
N ALA A 284 -38.83 -2.48 -35.85
CA ALA A 284 -37.92 -2.95 -36.89
C ALA A 284 -38.65 -3.57 -38.08
N ALA A 285 -39.85 -4.14 -37.86
CA ALA A 285 -40.65 -4.81 -38.89
C ALA A 285 -41.64 -3.90 -39.63
N HIS A 286 -42.15 -2.84 -38.99
CA HIS A 286 -43.27 -2.02 -39.54
C HIS A 286 -42.94 -0.54 -39.76
N GLY A 287 -41.71 -0.11 -39.51
CA GLY A 287 -41.28 1.29 -39.63
C GLY A 287 -41.37 2.05 -38.30
N ARG A 288 -40.51 3.07 -38.13
CA ARG A 288 -40.26 3.73 -36.84
C ARG A 288 -41.51 4.46 -36.31
N GLN A 289 -41.94 4.11 -35.10
CA GLN A 289 -42.96 4.85 -34.37
C GLN A 289 -42.40 6.19 -33.82
N PRO A 290 -43.16 7.31 -33.86
CA PRO A 290 -42.73 8.61 -33.33
C PRO A 290 -42.33 8.56 -31.84
N GLU A 291 -42.98 7.71 -31.06
CA GLU A 291 -42.74 7.53 -29.62
C GLU A 291 -41.36 6.95 -29.34
N SER A 292 -40.90 5.96 -30.13
CA SER A 292 -39.56 5.38 -30.03
C SER A 292 -38.48 6.40 -30.41
N LEU A 293 -38.76 7.30 -31.37
CA LEU A 293 -37.86 8.41 -31.71
C LEU A 293 -37.73 9.39 -30.53
N GLN A 294 -38.83 9.73 -29.88
CA GLN A 294 -38.83 10.63 -28.73
C GLN A 294 -38.10 10.01 -27.53
N ALA A 295 -38.27 8.71 -27.30
CA ALA A 295 -37.54 7.98 -26.26
C ALA A 295 -36.02 8.00 -26.49
N VAL A 296 -35.58 7.81 -27.73
CA VAL A 296 -34.15 7.91 -28.10
C VAL A 296 -33.59 9.31 -27.82
N ILE A 297 -34.33 10.36 -28.20
CA ILE A 297 -33.94 11.75 -27.96
C ILE A 297 -33.76 11.99 -26.45
N GLU A 298 -34.73 11.54 -25.65
CA GLU A 298 -34.72 11.73 -24.20
C GLU A 298 -33.62 10.91 -23.51
N LEU A 299 -33.39 9.66 -23.93
CA LEU A 299 -32.29 8.82 -23.44
C LEU A 299 -30.93 9.45 -23.75
N ASN A 300 -30.71 9.92 -24.98
CA ASN A 300 -29.47 10.61 -25.34
C ASN A 300 -29.30 11.91 -24.53
N ARG A 301 -30.37 12.67 -24.31
CA ARG A 301 -30.34 13.88 -23.49
C ARG A 301 -29.93 13.57 -22.05
N ARG A 302 -30.54 12.56 -21.42
CA ARG A 302 -30.20 12.14 -20.05
C ARG A 302 -28.79 11.52 -19.95
N GLY A 303 -28.35 10.80 -20.98
CA GLY A 303 -26.99 10.31 -21.12
C GLY A 303 -25.97 11.43 -21.06
N ASN A 304 -26.20 12.51 -21.81
CA ASN A 304 -25.33 13.70 -21.79
C ASN A 304 -25.35 14.39 -20.42
N VAL A 305 -26.53 14.56 -19.80
CA VAL A 305 -26.65 15.15 -18.45
C VAL A 305 -25.84 14.33 -17.44
N PHE A 306 -25.89 13.00 -17.53
CA PHE A 306 -25.12 12.13 -16.65
C PHE A 306 -23.61 12.22 -16.90
N ALA A 307 -23.17 12.26 -18.16
CA ALA A 307 -21.77 12.49 -18.52
C ALA A 307 -21.25 13.84 -17.97
N ASP A 308 -22.04 14.90 -18.13
CA ASP A 308 -21.70 16.25 -17.65
C ASP A 308 -21.63 16.31 -16.11
N ALA A 309 -22.51 15.58 -15.43
CA ALA A 309 -22.47 15.44 -13.97
C ALA A 309 -21.19 14.74 -13.50
N ILE A 310 -20.76 13.66 -14.18
CA ILE A 310 -19.49 12.98 -13.88
C ILE A 310 -18.31 13.95 -14.05
N ASP A 311 -18.28 14.72 -15.15
CA ASP A 311 -17.22 15.71 -15.37
C ASP A 311 -17.21 16.83 -14.32
N ALA A 312 -18.38 17.27 -13.87
CA ALA A 312 -18.51 18.29 -12.83
C ALA A 312 -18.00 17.76 -11.48
N PHE A 313 -18.33 16.50 -11.17
CA PHE A 313 -17.81 15.80 -9.99
C PHE A 313 -16.29 15.64 -10.04
N GLU A 314 -15.72 15.19 -11.17
CA GLU A 314 -14.26 15.05 -11.32
C GLU A 314 -13.52 16.40 -11.24
N ARG A 315 -14.13 17.48 -11.73
CA ARG A 315 -13.60 18.85 -11.55
C ARG A 315 -13.60 19.25 -10.08
N ALA A 316 -14.72 19.04 -9.37
CA ALA A 316 -14.80 19.31 -7.93
C ALA A 316 -13.78 18.49 -7.13
N ALA A 317 -13.64 17.20 -7.47
CA ALA A 317 -12.67 16.31 -6.86
C ALA A 317 -11.22 16.79 -7.07
N ARG A 318 -10.86 17.22 -8.29
CA ARG A 318 -9.51 17.73 -8.60
C ARG A 318 -9.13 18.96 -7.78
N ASP A 319 -10.09 19.86 -7.55
CA ASP A 319 -9.84 21.11 -6.82
C ASP A 319 -9.74 20.91 -5.31
N ARG A 320 -10.43 19.89 -4.76
CA ARG A 320 -10.57 19.64 -3.31
C ARG A 320 -9.68 18.52 -2.80
N VAL A 321 -9.63 17.42 -3.52
CA VAL A 321 -8.69 16.32 -3.30
C VAL A 321 -7.45 16.63 -4.12
N ARG A 322 -6.68 17.65 -3.69
CA ARG A 322 -5.31 17.78 -4.17
C ARG A 322 -4.60 16.52 -3.75
N VAL A 323 -4.29 15.65 -4.71
CA VAL A 323 -3.37 14.54 -4.50
C VAL A 323 -2.09 15.18 -3.96
N ALA A 324 -1.87 15.08 -2.66
CA ALA A 324 -0.57 15.33 -2.09
C ALA A 324 0.37 14.41 -2.86
N ALA A 325 1.25 15.01 -3.65
CA ALA A 325 2.45 14.32 -4.12
C ALA A 325 3.29 14.02 -2.86
N GLY A 326 2.94 12.95 -2.16
CA GLY A 326 3.48 12.59 -0.86
C GLY A 326 2.82 11.34 -0.32
N ALA A 327 3.43 10.19 -0.64
CA ALA A 327 3.13 8.84 -0.16
C ALA A 327 1.68 8.36 -0.39
N VAL A 328 1.41 7.94 -1.62
CA VAL A 328 0.76 6.62 -1.78
C VAL A 328 1.62 5.71 -0.91
N ALA A 329 1.09 5.18 0.21
CA ALA A 329 1.62 3.93 0.73
C ALA A 329 1.60 3.04 -0.50
N ALA A 330 2.78 2.76 -1.07
CA ALA A 330 2.91 2.10 -2.36
C ALA A 330 1.88 0.98 -2.35
N ALA A 331 0.94 0.99 -3.31
CA ALA A 331 -0.04 -0.09 -3.42
C ALA A 331 0.75 -1.37 -3.17
N PRO A 332 0.37 -2.18 -2.17
CA PRO A 332 1.23 -3.26 -1.67
C PRO A 332 1.73 -3.98 -2.90
N ASP A 333 3.06 -3.98 -3.07
CA ASP A 333 3.70 -4.46 -4.29
C ASP A 333 3.05 -5.80 -4.63
N ASP A 334 2.28 -5.84 -5.72
CA ASP A 334 1.45 -6.99 -6.08
C ASP A 334 2.29 -8.01 -6.86
N ARG A 335 3.51 -7.62 -7.25
CA ARG A 335 4.45 -8.44 -8.01
C ARG A 335 4.81 -9.75 -7.30
N PRO A 336 4.99 -9.85 -5.97
CA PRO A 336 5.11 -11.12 -5.26
C PRO A 336 3.90 -12.06 -5.47
N ALA A 337 2.67 -11.54 -5.35
CA ALA A 337 1.47 -12.36 -5.55
C ALA A 337 1.34 -12.83 -7.00
N ARG A 338 1.56 -11.93 -7.96
CA ARG A 338 1.57 -12.24 -9.40
C ARG A 338 2.72 -13.16 -9.78
N ALA A 339 3.87 -13.09 -9.11
CA ALA A 339 4.98 -14.02 -9.30
C ALA A 339 4.59 -15.45 -8.91
N ILE A 340 3.81 -15.61 -7.85
CA ILE A 340 3.26 -16.92 -7.43
C ILE A 340 2.27 -17.44 -8.48
N GLU A 341 1.42 -16.59 -9.05
CA GLU A 341 0.53 -17.00 -10.15
C GLU A 341 1.32 -17.48 -11.38
N VAL A 342 2.39 -16.76 -11.74
CA VAL A 342 3.31 -17.17 -12.82
C VAL A 342 4.00 -18.49 -12.49
N LEU A 343 4.48 -18.68 -11.26
CA LEU A 343 5.10 -19.91 -10.80
C LEU A 343 4.15 -21.11 -11.00
N ASN A 344 2.88 -20.95 -10.61
CA ASN A 344 1.84 -21.95 -10.78
C ASN A 344 1.54 -22.20 -12.27
N ALA A 345 1.50 -21.16 -13.10
CA ALA A 345 1.28 -21.29 -14.53
C ALA A 345 2.41 -22.10 -15.21
N LEU A 346 3.67 -21.85 -14.84
CA LEU A 346 4.82 -22.61 -15.35
C LEU A 346 4.79 -24.08 -14.89
N ALA A 347 4.35 -24.36 -13.67
CA ALA A 347 4.18 -25.73 -13.19
C ALA A 347 3.16 -26.53 -14.03
N LEU A 348 2.08 -25.87 -14.47
CA LEU A 348 1.04 -26.46 -15.31
C LEU A 348 1.47 -26.72 -16.77
N ASP A 349 2.58 -26.15 -17.25
CA ASP A 349 3.06 -26.39 -18.62
C ASP A 349 3.35 -27.88 -18.90
N THR A 350 3.78 -28.61 -17.88
CA THR A 350 3.98 -30.07 -17.95
C THR A 350 2.70 -30.79 -18.36
N GLN A 351 1.57 -30.42 -17.75
CA GLN A 351 0.26 -31.03 -18.02
C GLN A 351 -0.33 -30.59 -19.35
N ARG A 352 0.06 -29.40 -19.83
CA ARG A 352 -0.42 -28.81 -21.09
C ARG A 352 0.40 -29.23 -22.31
N GLY A 353 1.45 -30.05 -22.13
CA GLY A 353 2.36 -30.42 -23.21
C GLY A 353 3.15 -29.24 -23.78
N ALA A 354 3.35 -28.20 -22.97
CA ALA A 354 4.03 -26.96 -23.39
C ALA A 354 5.55 -26.98 -23.10
N LEU A 355 6.06 -28.09 -22.57
CA LEU A 355 7.49 -28.30 -22.33
C LEU A 355 8.19 -28.77 -23.61
N PRO A 356 9.32 -28.16 -24.00
CA PRO A 356 10.06 -28.57 -25.18
C PRO A 356 10.65 -29.98 -25.10
N GLU A 357 11.21 -30.35 -23.94
CA GLU A 357 11.90 -31.62 -23.72
C GLU A 357 11.55 -32.19 -22.35
N ILE A 358 11.53 -33.52 -22.23
CA ILE A 358 11.30 -34.21 -20.95
C ILE A 358 12.65 -34.42 -20.26
N VAL A 359 12.78 -33.98 -19.00
CA VAL A 359 13.98 -34.23 -18.19
C VAL A 359 13.83 -35.54 -17.42
N SER A 360 14.87 -36.36 -17.34
CA SER A 360 14.84 -37.65 -16.62
C SER A 360 14.68 -37.46 -15.11
N ARG A 361 13.91 -38.36 -14.48
CA ARG A 361 13.78 -38.45 -13.01
C ARG A 361 14.89 -39.34 -12.42
N PRO A 362 15.31 -39.12 -11.15
CA PRO A 362 14.96 -38.01 -10.25
C PRO A 362 15.50 -36.68 -10.77
N ARG A 363 14.76 -35.58 -10.58
CA ARG A 363 15.17 -34.25 -11.04
C ARG A 363 14.89 -33.14 -10.04
N MET A 364 15.69 -32.08 -10.13
CA MET A 364 15.39 -30.79 -9.54
C MET A 364 14.75 -29.85 -10.57
N THR A 365 13.84 -29.00 -10.11
CA THR A 365 13.28 -27.88 -10.86
C THR A 365 13.55 -26.59 -10.11
N MET A 366 14.23 -25.65 -10.75
CA MET A 366 14.47 -24.31 -10.24
C MET A 366 13.76 -23.29 -11.14
N ARG A 367 13.01 -22.36 -10.54
CA ARG A 367 12.35 -21.27 -11.25
C ARG A 367 12.78 -19.94 -10.64
N LEU A 368 13.11 -18.99 -11.51
CA LEU A 368 13.45 -17.62 -11.13
C LEU A 368 12.54 -16.67 -11.90
N ILE A 369 11.76 -15.89 -11.16
CA ILE A 369 10.75 -14.96 -11.68
C ILE A 369 11.18 -13.54 -11.29
N PRO A 370 11.89 -12.81 -12.17
CA PRO A 370 12.22 -11.41 -11.93
C PRO A 370 10.94 -10.58 -11.89
N PHE A 371 10.79 -9.71 -10.89
CA PHE A 371 9.59 -8.86 -10.80
C PHE A 371 9.52 -7.86 -11.94
N ALA A 372 10.66 -7.41 -12.45
CA ALA A 372 10.76 -6.59 -13.66
C ALA A 372 10.11 -7.26 -14.89
N ALA A 373 10.07 -8.60 -14.95
CA ALA A 373 9.39 -9.31 -16.04
C ALA A 373 7.86 -9.27 -15.91
N ILE A 374 7.31 -9.19 -14.69
CA ILE A 374 5.86 -9.20 -14.41
C ILE A 374 5.19 -7.93 -14.94
N ASP A 375 5.92 -6.81 -14.88
CA ASP A 375 5.48 -5.50 -15.39
C ASP A 375 5.35 -5.49 -16.93
N GLY A 376 5.90 -6.51 -17.59
CA GLY A 376 5.87 -6.65 -19.04
C GLY A 376 7.03 -5.91 -19.71
N GLY A 377 7.53 -6.47 -20.80
CA GLY A 377 8.65 -5.88 -21.52
C GLY A 377 9.04 -6.72 -22.73
N ARG A 378 9.62 -6.06 -23.73
CA ARG A 378 10.19 -6.76 -24.89
C ARG A 378 11.61 -7.19 -24.54
N LEU A 379 11.86 -8.49 -24.58
CA LEU A 379 13.23 -9.04 -24.55
C LEU A 379 13.93 -8.77 -25.88
N ASP A 380 15.16 -8.26 -25.82
CA ASP A 380 16.02 -8.16 -27.00
C ASP A 380 16.53 -9.55 -27.38
N THR A 381 16.08 -10.05 -28.53
CA THR A 381 16.43 -11.37 -29.06
C THR A 381 17.95 -11.57 -29.22
N THR A 382 18.70 -10.51 -29.51
CA THR A 382 20.16 -10.56 -29.66
C THR A 382 20.83 -10.78 -28.30
N VAL A 383 20.31 -10.13 -27.27
CA VAL A 383 20.77 -10.30 -25.89
C VAL A 383 20.39 -11.70 -25.40
N VAL A 384 19.18 -12.17 -25.68
CA VAL A 384 18.73 -13.53 -25.35
C VAL A 384 19.62 -14.59 -25.99
N GLN A 385 19.95 -14.49 -27.28
CA GLN A 385 20.83 -15.45 -27.95
C GLN A 385 22.23 -15.50 -27.33
N ARG A 386 22.78 -14.35 -26.90
CA ARG A 386 24.05 -14.32 -26.16
C ARG A 386 23.89 -14.98 -24.78
N ALA A 387 22.80 -14.69 -24.08
CA ALA A 387 22.50 -15.25 -22.76
C ALA A 387 22.26 -16.77 -22.79
N GLN A 388 21.73 -17.32 -23.90
CA GLN A 388 21.59 -18.78 -24.10
C GLN A 388 22.93 -19.53 -23.99
N GLY A 389 24.06 -18.86 -24.28
CA GLY A 389 25.38 -19.43 -24.04
C GLY A 389 25.67 -19.77 -22.56
N ARG A 390 24.89 -19.23 -21.62
CA ARG A 390 24.97 -19.51 -20.19
C ARG A 390 23.88 -20.47 -19.67
N PHE A 391 22.97 -20.93 -20.52
CA PHE A 391 21.94 -21.90 -20.13
C PHE A 391 22.50 -23.27 -19.71
N PRO A 392 23.60 -23.78 -20.30
CA PRO A 392 24.16 -25.04 -19.87
C PRO A 392 24.59 -25.03 -18.39
N PRO A 393 24.32 -26.12 -17.65
CA PRO A 393 24.65 -26.21 -16.23
C PRO A 393 26.15 -26.18 -15.98
N THR A 394 26.97 -26.56 -16.98
CA THR A 394 28.43 -26.46 -16.92
C THR A 394 29.00 -25.93 -18.24
N PRO A 395 30.21 -25.33 -18.24
CA PRO A 395 30.84 -24.83 -19.46
C PRO A 395 31.14 -25.89 -20.52
N HIS A 396 31.21 -27.17 -20.14
CA HIS A 396 31.56 -28.28 -21.02
C HIS A 396 30.36 -29.18 -21.36
N ALA A 397 29.17 -28.84 -20.87
CA ALA A 397 27.97 -29.59 -21.19
C ALA A 397 27.69 -29.54 -22.70
N ARG A 398 27.40 -30.70 -23.29
CA ARG A 398 26.85 -30.76 -24.65
C ARG A 398 25.48 -30.10 -24.64
N VAL A 399 25.23 -29.26 -25.64
CA VAL A 399 24.04 -28.41 -25.69
C VAL A 399 23.42 -28.42 -27.08
N GLU A 400 22.11 -28.59 -27.10
CA GLU A 400 21.23 -28.24 -28.22
C GLU A 400 20.35 -27.07 -27.78
N THR A 401 20.04 -26.16 -28.71
CA THR A 401 19.32 -24.91 -28.43
C THR A 401 18.29 -24.66 -29.51
N ASP A 402 17.10 -24.21 -29.11
CA ASP A 402 16.01 -23.86 -30.02
C ASP A 402 15.11 -22.76 -29.42
N SER A 403 14.14 -22.26 -30.18
CA SER A 403 13.22 -21.20 -29.75
C SER A 403 11.91 -21.18 -30.53
N ASP A 404 10.87 -20.64 -29.90
CA ASP A 404 9.56 -20.41 -30.52
C ASP A 404 8.98 -19.03 -30.12
N GLY A 405 7.71 -18.79 -30.49
CA GLY A 405 7.01 -17.54 -30.18
C GLY A 405 6.76 -17.31 -28.68
N ARG A 406 6.91 -18.33 -27.82
CA ARG A 406 6.66 -18.28 -26.38
C ARG A 406 7.97 -18.26 -25.58
N GLN A 407 9.00 -18.98 -26.02
CA GLN A 407 10.17 -19.27 -25.20
C GLN A 407 11.44 -19.53 -26.02
N TRP A 408 12.57 -19.53 -25.32
CA TRP A 408 13.88 -19.97 -25.77
C TRP A 408 14.33 -21.09 -24.83
N TRP A 409 14.94 -22.15 -25.35
CA TRP A 409 15.41 -23.25 -24.50
C TRP A 409 16.70 -23.86 -25.00
N SER A 410 17.43 -24.44 -24.05
CA SER A 410 18.62 -25.26 -24.29
C SER A 410 18.52 -26.52 -23.46
N TYR A 411 19.07 -27.62 -23.96
CA TYR A 411 18.98 -28.93 -23.33
C TYR A 411 20.18 -29.80 -23.65
N GLY A 412 20.39 -30.83 -22.82
CA GLY A 412 21.45 -31.81 -23.01
C GLY A 412 21.12 -32.88 -24.05
N PRO A 413 22.08 -33.77 -24.39
CA PRO A 413 21.86 -34.84 -25.35
C PRO A 413 20.65 -35.70 -25.01
N ARG A 414 19.83 -36.00 -26.03
CA ARG A 414 18.68 -36.87 -25.87
C ARG A 414 19.09 -38.32 -25.71
N HIS A 415 18.41 -39.02 -24.82
CA HIS A 415 18.52 -40.46 -24.63
C HIS A 415 17.14 -41.07 -24.37
N ARG A 416 17.05 -42.40 -24.31
CA ARG A 416 15.83 -43.09 -23.88
C ARG A 416 16.05 -43.61 -22.47
N SER A 417 15.09 -43.41 -21.58
CA SER A 417 15.13 -44.01 -20.25
C SER A 417 14.94 -45.52 -20.34
N ALA A 418 15.38 -46.24 -19.31
CA ALA A 418 15.19 -47.69 -19.22
C ALA A 418 13.71 -48.08 -19.08
N GLU A 419 12.88 -47.19 -18.53
CA GLU A 419 11.48 -47.44 -18.17
C GLU A 419 10.46 -46.86 -19.18
N GLY A 420 10.90 -46.03 -20.13
CA GLY A 420 10.03 -45.25 -21.02
C GLY A 420 10.36 -45.34 -22.51
N THR A 421 9.36 -45.06 -23.35
CA THR A 421 9.52 -44.96 -24.82
C THR A 421 9.82 -43.55 -25.32
N ASN A 422 9.65 -42.54 -24.45
CA ASN A 422 9.89 -41.14 -24.77
C ASN A 422 11.39 -40.82 -24.81
N GLN A 423 11.76 -39.84 -25.63
CA GLN A 423 13.11 -39.26 -25.55
C GLN A 423 13.17 -38.32 -24.34
N GLU A 424 14.26 -38.42 -23.58
CA GLU A 424 14.53 -37.64 -22.38
C GLU A 424 15.91 -36.98 -22.47
N THR A 425 16.16 -36.02 -21.59
CA THR A 425 17.45 -35.32 -21.46
C THR A 425 17.84 -35.20 -19.99
N ASP A 426 19.14 -35.10 -19.71
CA ASP A 426 19.63 -34.91 -18.34
C ASP A 426 19.35 -33.50 -17.81
N TRP A 427 19.17 -32.51 -18.67
CA TRP A 427 18.87 -31.14 -18.26
C TRP A 427 18.19 -30.33 -19.37
N ARG A 428 17.39 -29.35 -18.95
CA ARG A 428 16.74 -28.34 -19.80
C ARG A 428 16.69 -27.02 -19.07
N MET A 429 17.12 -25.94 -19.71
CA MET A 429 16.88 -24.58 -19.25
C MET A 429 16.05 -23.83 -20.28
N ARG A 430 15.06 -23.05 -19.84
CA ARG A 430 14.24 -22.21 -20.70
C ARG A 430 14.06 -20.80 -20.14
N LEU A 431 13.94 -19.85 -21.06
CA LEU A 431 13.49 -18.48 -20.84
C LEU A 431 12.12 -18.32 -21.50
N VAL A 432 11.08 -18.16 -20.68
CA VAL A 432 9.70 -17.99 -21.11
C VAL A 432 9.35 -16.51 -21.10
N ARG A 433 8.74 -15.99 -22.17
CA ARG A 433 8.30 -14.58 -22.23
C ARG A 433 7.31 -14.28 -21.11
N PRO A 434 7.37 -13.07 -20.51
CA PRO A 434 8.24 -11.94 -20.83
C PRO A 434 9.66 -11.98 -20.23
N GLY A 435 10.01 -12.96 -19.39
CA GLY A 435 11.34 -12.97 -18.75
C GLY A 435 11.56 -14.03 -17.66
N TYR A 436 10.80 -15.11 -17.65
CA TYR A 436 10.83 -16.13 -16.59
C TYR A 436 11.82 -17.24 -16.92
N LEU A 437 12.65 -17.62 -15.96
CA LEU A 437 13.67 -18.65 -16.14
C LEU A 437 13.25 -19.94 -15.42
N GLU A 438 13.36 -21.07 -16.10
CA GLU A 438 13.17 -22.39 -15.50
C GLU A 438 14.31 -23.32 -15.91
N LEU A 439 14.96 -23.93 -14.93
CA LEU A 439 15.93 -25.01 -15.09
C LEU A 439 15.34 -26.30 -14.53
N GLN A 440 15.42 -27.37 -15.30
CA GLN A 440 15.23 -28.74 -14.84
C GLN A 440 16.50 -29.53 -15.09
N MET A 441 16.89 -30.37 -14.13
CA MET A 441 18.07 -31.21 -14.25
C MET A 441 17.91 -32.49 -13.44
N SER A 442 18.28 -33.62 -14.05
CA SER A 442 18.40 -34.90 -13.36
C SER A 442 19.48 -34.80 -12.28
N ILE A 443 19.16 -35.27 -11.08
CA ILE A 443 20.07 -35.21 -9.92
C ILE A 443 20.79 -36.54 -9.66
N GLY A 444 20.46 -37.58 -10.41
CA GLY A 444 21.01 -38.92 -10.23
C GLY A 444 20.33 -39.92 -11.17
N ARG A 445 20.90 -41.12 -11.24
CA ARG A 445 20.37 -42.26 -11.99
C ARG A 445 20.69 -43.55 -11.26
N ARG A 446 19.91 -44.59 -11.54
CA ARG A 446 20.25 -45.95 -11.09
C ARG A 446 21.62 -46.36 -11.63
N VAL A 447 22.38 -47.08 -10.82
CA VAL A 447 23.67 -47.66 -11.20
C VAL A 447 23.48 -49.16 -11.23
N ASP A 448 23.76 -49.78 -12.38
CA ASP A 448 23.52 -51.20 -12.62
C ASP A 448 22.06 -51.60 -12.32
N ASP A 449 21.84 -52.68 -11.58
CA ASP A 449 20.52 -53.18 -11.16
C ASP A 449 20.12 -52.67 -9.76
N ASP A 450 20.85 -51.70 -9.19
CA ASP A 450 20.56 -51.17 -7.85
C ASP A 450 19.30 -50.28 -7.88
N PRO A 451 18.26 -50.60 -7.07
CA PRO A 451 17.10 -49.73 -6.94
C PRO A 451 17.44 -48.39 -6.26
N ASP A 452 18.56 -48.26 -5.57
CA ASP A 452 18.91 -47.04 -4.85
C ASP A 452 19.64 -46.04 -5.77
N ILE A 453 19.26 -44.77 -5.71
CA ILE A 453 19.90 -43.68 -6.47
C ILE A 453 20.75 -42.83 -5.50
N PRO A 454 22.08 -43.05 -5.44
CA PRO A 454 22.94 -42.32 -4.52
C PRO A 454 23.15 -40.88 -5.00
N VAL A 455 22.85 -39.90 -4.15
CA VAL A 455 23.04 -38.47 -4.41
C VAL A 455 23.89 -37.84 -3.31
N ASP A 456 25.02 -37.25 -3.68
CA ASP A 456 25.86 -36.49 -2.74
C ASP A 456 25.16 -35.16 -2.41
N GLY A 457 24.78 -34.99 -1.14
CA GLY A 457 24.02 -33.83 -0.72
C GLY A 457 24.80 -32.52 -0.82
N ARG A 458 26.11 -32.50 -0.56
CA ARG A 458 26.92 -31.27 -0.71
C ARG A 458 27.03 -30.87 -2.17
N ARG A 459 27.26 -31.86 -3.03
CA ARG A 459 27.35 -31.63 -4.47
C ARG A 459 26.00 -31.13 -5.03
N LEU A 460 24.90 -31.68 -4.54
CA LEU A 460 23.55 -31.22 -4.90
C LEU A 460 23.30 -29.77 -4.48
N GLU A 461 23.64 -29.38 -3.25
CA GLU A 461 23.49 -28.00 -2.80
C GLU A 461 24.39 -27.04 -3.60
N GLY A 462 25.63 -27.44 -3.89
CA GLY A 462 26.53 -26.68 -4.77
C GLY A 462 25.95 -26.46 -6.17
N LEU A 463 25.33 -27.51 -6.74
CA LEU A 463 24.63 -27.46 -8.02
C LEU A 463 23.43 -26.50 -7.97
N VAL A 464 22.64 -26.52 -6.90
CA VAL A 464 21.53 -25.58 -6.69
C VAL A 464 22.04 -24.14 -6.66
N ILE A 465 23.07 -23.84 -5.86
CA ILE A 465 23.61 -22.48 -5.76
C ILE A 465 24.21 -22.02 -7.10
N SER A 466 25.01 -22.85 -7.76
CA SER A 466 25.64 -22.46 -9.02
C SER A 466 24.60 -22.24 -10.13
N SER A 467 23.52 -23.03 -10.14
CA SER A 467 22.37 -22.81 -11.01
C SER A 467 21.64 -21.50 -10.72
N ALA A 468 21.33 -21.21 -9.45
CA ALA A 468 20.64 -19.98 -9.07
C ALA A 468 21.42 -18.72 -9.46
N GLU A 469 22.73 -18.69 -9.15
CA GLU A 469 23.59 -17.55 -9.49
C GLU A 469 23.80 -17.38 -11.00
N ARG A 470 23.75 -18.47 -11.77
CA ARG A 470 23.82 -18.46 -13.23
C ARG A 470 22.53 -17.91 -13.84
N MET A 471 21.37 -18.34 -13.34
CA MET A 471 20.06 -17.81 -13.73
C MET A 471 19.95 -16.32 -13.38
N ALA A 472 20.44 -15.91 -12.22
CA ALA A 472 20.48 -14.51 -11.80
C ALA A 472 21.36 -13.65 -12.74
N ALA A 473 22.55 -14.12 -13.09
CA ALA A 473 23.42 -13.44 -14.05
C ALA A 473 22.79 -13.32 -15.45
N ILE A 474 22.03 -14.32 -15.89
CA ILE A 474 21.26 -14.26 -17.14
C ILE A 474 20.17 -13.20 -17.05
N ALA A 475 19.41 -13.16 -15.96
CA ALA A 475 18.36 -12.15 -15.77
C ALA A 475 18.93 -10.72 -15.76
N ILE A 476 20.08 -10.51 -15.11
CA ILE A 476 20.80 -9.22 -15.13
C ILE A 476 21.21 -8.84 -16.57
N ASP A 477 21.81 -9.77 -17.33
CA ASP A 477 22.21 -9.52 -18.72
C ASP A 477 21.00 -9.14 -19.61
N LEU A 478 19.81 -9.67 -19.30
CA LEU A 478 18.55 -9.37 -19.99
C LEU A 478 17.91 -8.03 -19.58
N GLY A 479 18.51 -7.31 -18.62
CA GLY A 479 17.95 -6.07 -18.08
C GLY A 479 16.79 -6.30 -17.10
N LEU A 480 16.70 -7.50 -16.51
CA LEU A 480 15.68 -7.90 -15.54
C LEU A 480 16.22 -7.88 -14.10
N ASP A 481 17.12 -6.94 -13.80
CA ASP A 481 17.69 -6.77 -12.45
C ASP A 481 16.63 -6.26 -11.44
N GLY A 482 16.92 -6.44 -10.15
CA GLY A 482 16.04 -6.08 -9.04
C GLY A 482 15.46 -7.30 -8.31
N PRO A 483 14.33 -7.13 -7.59
CA PRO A 483 13.74 -8.21 -6.82
C PRO A 483 13.22 -9.35 -7.69
N ALA A 484 13.33 -10.59 -7.18
CA ALA A 484 12.86 -11.78 -7.87
C ALA A 484 12.36 -12.85 -6.89
N LEU A 485 11.39 -13.64 -7.33
CA LEU A 485 10.96 -14.86 -6.64
C LEU A 485 11.78 -16.05 -7.15
N ILE A 486 12.31 -16.86 -6.22
CA ILE A 486 13.00 -18.11 -6.51
C ILE A 486 12.22 -19.27 -5.90
N HIS A 487 12.09 -20.35 -6.66
CA HIS A 487 11.47 -21.59 -6.21
C HIS A 487 12.35 -22.78 -6.57
N LEU A 488 12.46 -23.74 -5.65
CA LEU A 488 13.16 -25.01 -5.83
C LEU A 488 12.22 -26.17 -5.50
N GLY A 489 12.26 -27.23 -6.31
CA GLY A 489 11.54 -28.47 -6.01
C GLY A 489 12.22 -29.68 -6.63
N PHE A 490 11.81 -30.86 -6.19
CA PHE A 490 12.37 -32.14 -6.59
C PHE A 490 11.25 -33.14 -6.90
N ASP A 491 11.40 -33.90 -7.97
CA ASP A 491 10.37 -34.83 -8.48
C ASP A 491 11.00 -36.17 -8.86
N GLY A 492 10.33 -37.27 -8.51
CA GLY A 492 10.78 -38.65 -8.70
C GLY A 492 11.87 -39.07 -7.71
N ILE A 493 11.83 -38.59 -6.47
CA ILE A 493 12.90 -38.80 -5.47
C ILE A 493 12.66 -39.97 -4.50
N GLU A 494 11.68 -40.83 -4.75
CA GLU A 494 11.31 -41.95 -3.88
C GLU A 494 12.49 -42.89 -3.58
N ASP A 495 13.30 -43.12 -4.60
CA ASP A 495 14.45 -44.04 -4.59
C ASP A 495 15.79 -43.30 -4.35
N VAL A 496 15.75 -41.99 -4.05
CA VAL A 496 16.97 -41.20 -3.81
C VAL A 496 17.51 -41.45 -2.40
N TYR A 497 18.80 -41.76 -2.33
CA TYR A 497 19.57 -41.86 -1.10
C TYR A 497 20.51 -40.67 -0.96
N LEU A 498 20.15 -39.76 -0.07
CA LEU A 498 20.93 -38.55 0.22
C LEU A 498 22.13 -38.91 1.10
N MET A 499 23.33 -38.70 0.55
CA MET A 499 24.60 -39.03 1.19
C MET A 499 25.19 -37.81 1.90
N ARG A 500 25.56 -38.01 3.17
CA ARG A 500 26.32 -37.04 3.97
C ARG A 500 27.82 -37.39 3.92
N PRO A 501 28.73 -36.41 3.92
CA PRO A 501 30.16 -36.68 4.05
C PRO A 501 30.46 -37.53 5.28
N ARG A 502 31.10 -38.68 5.07
CA ARG A 502 31.48 -39.64 6.14
C ARG A 502 30.29 -40.19 6.96
N GLY A 503 29.06 -40.09 6.46
CA GLY A 503 27.84 -40.60 7.09
C GLY A 503 27.18 -41.74 6.29
N ARG A 504 26.23 -42.46 6.92
CA ARG A 504 25.38 -43.43 6.21
C ARG A 504 24.39 -42.70 5.31
N ALA A 505 24.16 -43.17 4.09
CA ALA A 505 23.11 -42.63 3.23
C ALA A 505 21.72 -42.85 3.84
N ARG A 506 20.79 -41.91 3.60
CA ARG A 506 19.39 -42.03 4.03
C ARG A 506 18.46 -41.81 2.85
N ALA A 507 17.41 -42.63 2.76
CA ALA A 507 16.42 -42.58 1.70
C ALA A 507 15.44 -41.42 1.92
N MET A 508 15.05 -40.74 0.84
CA MET A 508 14.01 -39.69 0.85
C MET A 508 12.60 -40.28 1.03
N ARG A 509 12.29 -41.39 0.35
CA ARG A 509 11.01 -42.15 0.46
C ARG A 509 9.74 -41.35 0.20
N ILE A 510 9.85 -40.24 -0.52
CA ILE A 510 8.72 -39.43 -0.97
C ILE A 510 8.85 -39.20 -2.47
N PRO A 511 7.74 -39.12 -3.23
CA PRO A 511 7.82 -38.95 -4.67
C PRO A 511 8.21 -37.52 -5.09
N GLU A 512 7.85 -36.52 -4.29
CA GLU A 512 8.04 -35.10 -4.63
C GLU A 512 8.33 -34.29 -3.35
N LEU A 513 9.24 -33.32 -3.47
CA LEU A 513 9.51 -32.31 -2.45
C LEU A 513 9.41 -30.92 -3.08
N VAL A 514 8.40 -30.16 -2.70
CA VAL A 514 8.20 -28.77 -3.12
C VAL A 514 8.62 -27.86 -1.97
N LEU A 515 9.62 -27.00 -2.19
CA LEU A 515 10.09 -26.06 -1.18
C LEU A 515 9.37 -24.72 -1.29
N ASN A 516 9.24 -24.01 -0.18
CA ASN A 516 8.60 -22.71 -0.16
C ASN A 516 9.38 -21.73 -1.06
N PRO A 517 8.70 -21.00 -1.96
CA PRO A 517 9.34 -19.97 -2.74
C PRO A 517 9.73 -18.80 -1.82
N PHE A 518 10.84 -18.13 -2.14
CA PHE A 518 11.33 -16.99 -1.38
C PHE A 518 11.73 -15.85 -2.32
N THR A 519 11.71 -14.62 -1.79
CA THR A 519 12.07 -13.42 -2.55
C THR A 519 13.48 -12.98 -2.21
N VAL A 520 14.26 -12.66 -3.25
CA VAL A 520 15.53 -11.95 -3.13
C VAL A 520 15.33 -10.50 -3.57
N GLN A 521 15.99 -9.55 -2.90
CA GLN A 521 15.86 -8.12 -3.22
C GLN A 521 16.72 -7.70 -4.41
N ARG A 522 17.81 -8.43 -4.65
CA ARG A 522 18.76 -8.21 -5.74
C ARG A 522 19.26 -9.56 -6.25
N LEU A 523 19.69 -9.59 -7.50
CA LEU A 523 20.18 -10.80 -8.18
C LEU A 523 21.71 -10.90 -8.20
N ASP A 524 22.44 -9.98 -7.57
CA ASP A 524 23.89 -10.06 -7.45
C ASP A 524 24.33 -11.11 -6.41
N ARG A 525 25.51 -11.69 -6.64
CA ARG A 525 26.11 -12.65 -5.70
C ARG A 525 26.54 -11.94 -4.42
N PRO A 526 26.48 -12.61 -3.24
CA PRO A 526 26.17 -14.03 -3.03
C PRO A 526 24.68 -14.33 -2.85
N LEU A 527 24.16 -15.39 -3.47
CA LEU A 527 22.76 -15.83 -3.27
C LEU A 527 22.58 -16.99 -2.27
N ALA A 528 23.67 -17.69 -1.94
CA ALA A 528 23.61 -18.91 -1.12
C ALA A 528 22.96 -18.76 0.26
N GLU A 529 23.01 -17.56 0.87
CA GLU A 529 22.42 -17.34 2.20
C GLU A 529 20.89 -17.51 2.20
N HIS A 530 20.23 -17.20 1.08
CA HIS A 530 18.78 -17.33 0.95
C HIS A 530 18.28 -18.78 0.86
N PHE A 531 19.17 -19.74 0.57
CA PHE A 531 18.82 -21.16 0.40
C PHE A 531 18.97 -21.98 1.69
N HIS A 532 19.44 -21.40 2.79
CA HIS A 532 19.76 -22.14 4.01
C HIS A 532 18.55 -22.95 4.53
N GLU A 533 17.39 -22.30 4.68
CA GLU A 533 16.16 -22.97 5.11
C GLU A 533 15.70 -24.05 4.12
N SER A 534 15.80 -23.77 2.81
CA SER A 534 15.47 -24.74 1.75
C SER A 534 16.33 -26.01 1.86
N PHE A 535 17.61 -25.86 2.18
CA PHE A 535 18.51 -26.98 2.37
C PHE A 535 18.26 -27.71 3.69
N ASP A 536 17.99 -27.02 4.79
CA ASP A 536 17.60 -27.66 6.04
C ASP A 536 16.37 -28.54 5.86
N ILE A 537 15.34 -28.05 5.15
CA ILE A 537 14.15 -28.84 4.82
C ILE A 537 14.53 -30.07 4.00
N LEU A 538 15.34 -29.92 2.94
CA LEU A 538 15.81 -31.04 2.11
C LEU A 538 16.49 -32.14 2.95
N TRP A 539 17.41 -31.76 3.83
CA TRP A 539 18.14 -32.70 4.69
C TRP A 539 17.22 -33.35 5.73
N GLN A 540 16.34 -32.58 6.36
CA GLN A 540 15.36 -33.07 7.33
C GLN A 540 14.37 -34.04 6.70
N THR A 541 13.92 -33.77 5.47
CA THR A 541 13.11 -34.68 4.67
C THR A 541 13.86 -35.98 4.38
N GLY A 542 15.16 -35.91 4.08
CA GLY A 542 16.05 -37.08 3.99
C GLY A 542 16.37 -37.75 5.33
N GLY A 543 15.71 -37.35 6.42
CA GLY A 543 15.86 -37.93 7.76
C GLY A 543 17.05 -37.40 8.56
N TRP A 544 17.65 -36.28 8.19
CA TRP A 544 18.74 -35.64 8.93
C TRP A 544 18.22 -34.45 9.74
N PRO A 545 17.93 -34.62 11.05
CA PRO A 545 17.26 -33.58 11.83
C PRO A 545 18.12 -32.34 12.05
N ASP A 546 19.44 -32.44 11.88
CA ASP A 546 20.41 -31.37 12.04
C ASP A 546 20.58 -30.48 10.80
N GLY A 547 19.80 -30.71 9.73
CA GLY A 547 19.77 -29.86 8.56
C GLY A 547 21.03 -29.92 7.70
N SER A 548 21.29 -28.85 6.95
CA SER A 548 22.43 -28.76 6.05
C SER A 548 23.75 -28.65 6.81
N THR A 549 24.75 -29.43 6.38
CA THR A 549 26.13 -29.30 6.90
C THR A 549 26.98 -28.27 6.17
N SER A 550 26.40 -27.60 5.19
CA SER A 550 27.14 -26.73 4.28
C SER A 550 27.16 -25.28 4.75
N TYR A 551 26.51 -24.98 5.88
CA TYR A 551 26.55 -23.69 6.55
C TYR A 551 27.31 -23.84 7.86
N SER A 552 28.48 -23.21 7.95
CA SER A 552 29.26 -23.11 9.18
C SER A 552 29.15 -21.68 9.72
N ALA A 553 28.67 -21.52 10.95
CA ALA A 553 28.39 -20.20 11.55
C ALA A 553 27.45 -19.32 10.69
N GLY A 554 26.51 -19.93 9.97
CA GLY A 554 25.54 -19.24 9.10
C GLY A 554 26.07 -18.86 7.72
N ILE A 555 27.32 -19.15 7.40
CA ILE A 555 27.95 -18.81 6.12
C ILE A 555 28.08 -20.06 5.25
N TRP A 556 27.71 -19.94 3.98
CA TRP A 556 27.86 -20.98 2.97
C TRP A 556 29.35 -21.36 2.76
N ALA A 557 29.70 -22.61 3.05
CA ALA A 557 31.06 -23.11 2.94
C ALA A 557 31.54 -23.26 1.49
N GLY A 558 30.62 -23.45 0.53
CA GLY A 558 30.97 -23.76 -0.87
C GLY A 558 31.66 -22.63 -1.63
N TYR A 559 31.64 -21.37 -1.15
CA TYR A 559 32.46 -20.31 -1.75
C TYR A 559 33.95 -20.50 -1.48
N ALA A 560 34.31 -21.11 -0.34
CA ALA A 560 35.69 -21.41 0.04
C ALA A 560 36.11 -22.83 -0.39
N ASP A 561 35.19 -23.78 -0.35
CA ASP A 561 35.43 -25.20 -0.64
C ASP A 561 35.04 -25.57 -2.08
N ARG A 562 35.86 -25.15 -3.05
CA ARG A 562 35.57 -25.46 -4.46
C ARG A 562 35.68 -26.95 -4.78
N GLN A 563 36.40 -27.74 -3.98
CA GLN A 563 36.59 -29.16 -4.26
C GLN A 563 35.31 -29.97 -4.01
N ASN A 564 34.53 -29.62 -2.98
CA ASN A 564 33.30 -30.33 -2.65
C ASN A 564 32.04 -29.72 -3.28
N TYR A 565 32.14 -28.52 -3.87
CA TYR A 565 30.98 -27.77 -4.38
C TYR A 565 31.11 -27.22 -5.81
N ALA A 566 32.30 -27.21 -6.46
CA ALA A 566 32.54 -26.43 -7.70
C ALA A 566 32.65 -27.23 -9.00
N ASP A 567 32.16 -28.46 -9.07
CA ASP A 567 32.21 -29.24 -10.32
C ASP A 567 31.17 -28.82 -11.39
N TYR A 568 30.41 -27.71 -11.22
CA TYR A 568 29.30 -27.33 -12.11
C TYR A 568 29.12 -25.83 -12.43
#